data_AF-A0A0C3GE07-F1
#
_entry.id   AF-A0A0C3GE07-F1
#
_cell.length_a   1.000
_cell.length_b   1.000
_cell.length_c   1.000
_cell.angle_alpha   90.00
_cell.angle_beta   90.00
_cell.angle_gamma   90.00
#
_symmetry.space_group_name_H-M   'P 1'
#
loop_
_entity.id
_entity.type
_entity.pdbx_description
1 polymer ?
#
loop_
_entity_poly.entity_id
_entity_poly.type
_entity_poly.pdbx_seq_one_letter_code
_entity_poly.pdbx_strand_id
1 'polypeptide(L)'
;MAPLSTLVLPLPPHGPPSGYDRSDHALSALSTTTAFYTGLDERDKFLGNRCCVICGDYGSGIIEHCHLIEPETWDNLKDRRWIPSQAKAAPRHEPRDGMLMCKTHHGRFDSNAFFIRFFPDIRKFVFINYSGHPNLQQFHGKAIALDIKDKYAPFPSLFIIHEMRVRGFHPFQPVVPTIPDDIPWQDWILLNHVFDNASDSFKRGRPPSNSVSAQAQLPFHPTTTRTDGASSSQRTLALNADVIADILAATRAMPSWKACQIEGTSWTGTAEENIQKYASM
;
A
#
# COMPACT_ATOMS: atom_id res chain seq x y z
N MET A 1 -37.74 10.38 -18.39
CA MET A 1 -38.09 10.72 -16.98
C MET A 1 -39.59 10.68 -16.85
N ALA A 2 -40.14 9.77 -16.04
CA ALA A 2 -41.57 9.79 -15.74
C ALA A 2 -41.90 11.04 -14.89
N PRO A 3 -43.02 11.72 -15.13
CA PRO A 3 -43.42 12.90 -14.36
C PRO A 3 -43.67 12.52 -12.89
N LEU A 4 -43.26 13.39 -11.94
CA LEU A 4 -43.40 13.19 -10.50
C LEU A 4 -44.85 12.88 -10.03
N SER A 5 -45.83 13.16 -10.88
CA SER A 5 -47.26 12.91 -10.68
C SER A 5 -47.65 11.42 -10.64
N THR A 6 -46.77 10.49 -11.02
CA THR A 6 -47.07 9.04 -11.04
C THR A 6 -46.63 8.27 -9.80
N LEU A 7 -46.02 8.93 -8.81
CA LEU A 7 -45.60 8.28 -7.57
C LEU A 7 -46.75 8.27 -6.57
N VAL A 8 -47.39 7.11 -6.41
CA VAL A 8 -48.39 6.89 -5.37
C VAL A 8 -47.67 6.75 -4.03
N LEU A 9 -48.00 7.64 -3.08
CA LEU A 9 -47.59 7.56 -1.69
C LEU A 9 -48.67 6.86 -0.85
N PRO A 10 -48.31 6.07 0.17
CA PRO A 10 -46.94 5.79 0.61
C PRO A 10 -46.21 4.83 -0.33
N LEU A 11 -44.89 5.00 -0.44
CA LEU A 11 -44.04 4.10 -1.23
C LEU A 11 -44.13 2.67 -0.68
N PRO A 12 -43.94 1.64 -1.53
CA PRO A 12 -43.96 0.26 -1.09
C PRO A 12 -42.92 0.03 0.02
N PRO A 13 -43.28 -0.64 1.13
CA PRO A 13 -42.37 -0.86 2.26
C PRO A 13 -41.21 -1.83 1.96
N HIS A 14 -41.24 -2.51 0.80
CA HIS A 14 -40.29 -3.58 0.46
C HIS A 14 -39.59 -3.39 -0.89
N GLY A 15 -39.54 -2.18 -1.43
CA GLY A 15 -38.74 -1.94 -2.63
C GLY A 15 -39.08 -0.67 -3.38
N PRO A 16 -38.26 -0.32 -4.38
CA PRO A 16 -38.55 0.80 -5.27
C PRO A 16 -39.86 0.53 -6.05
N PRO A 17 -40.58 1.57 -6.49
CA PRO A 17 -41.78 1.41 -7.31
C PRO A 17 -41.50 0.60 -8.58
N SER A 18 -42.50 -0.15 -9.04
CA SER A 18 -42.40 -0.94 -10.28
C SER A 18 -41.91 -0.07 -11.45
N GLY A 19 -40.88 -0.51 -12.16
CA GLY A 19 -40.19 0.26 -13.21
C GLY A 19 -38.96 1.05 -12.76
N TYR A 20 -38.67 1.07 -11.45
CA TYR A 20 -37.41 1.56 -10.86
C TYR A 20 -36.50 0.44 -10.37
N ASP A 21 -36.88 -0.83 -10.59
CA ASP A 21 -35.97 -1.97 -10.46
C ASP A 21 -34.81 -1.77 -11.44
N ARG A 22 -33.64 -1.50 -10.88
CA ARG A 22 -32.44 -1.19 -11.65
C ARG A 22 -31.80 -2.51 -12.09
N SER A 23 -32.40 -3.18 -13.08
CA SER A 23 -32.00 -4.52 -13.54
C SER A 23 -30.64 -4.57 -14.28
N ASP A 24 -30.06 -3.42 -14.65
CA ASP A 24 -29.02 -3.39 -15.70
C ASP A 24 -27.65 -2.80 -15.26
N HIS A 25 -27.27 -2.93 -13.99
CA HIS A 25 -25.88 -2.65 -13.62
C HIS A 25 -25.23 -3.83 -12.93
N ALA A 26 -24.65 -4.72 -13.74
CA ALA A 26 -23.29 -5.13 -13.43
C ALA A 26 -22.49 -3.86 -13.12
N LEU A 27 -21.95 -3.74 -11.90
CA LEU A 27 -21.02 -2.67 -11.54
C LEU A 27 -20.02 -2.51 -12.70
N SER A 28 -20.06 -1.37 -13.39
CA SER A 28 -19.30 -1.19 -14.62
C SER A 28 -17.81 -1.42 -14.35
N ALA A 29 -17.19 -2.37 -15.05
CA ALA A 29 -15.76 -2.69 -14.93
C ALA A 29 -14.85 -1.46 -15.18
N LEU A 30 -15.35 -0.48 -15.95
CA LEU A 30 -14.68 0.80 -16.17
C LEU A 30 -14.67 1.67 -14.90
N SER A 31 -15.77 1.68 -14.14
CA SER A 31 -15.87 2.44 -12.89
C SER A 31 -14.97 1.85 -11.79
N THR A 32 -14.80 0.54 -11.76
CA THR A 32 -13.96 -0.14 -10.77
C THR A 32 -12.47 0.06 -11.03
N THR A 33 -12.06 0.14 -12.30
CA THR A 33 -10.66 0.39 -12.70
C THR A 33 -10.26 1.85 -12.40
N THR A 34 -11.13 2.82 -12.70
CA THR A 34 -10.88 4.22 -12.35
C THR A 34 -10.76 4.42 -10.83
N ALA A 35 -11.66 3.80 -10.05
CA ALA A 35 -11.60 3.89 -8.59
C ALA A 35 -10.31 3.28 -8.00
N PHE A 36 -9.79 2.21 -8.63
CA PHE A 36 -8.49 1.64 -8.28
C PHE A 36 -7.36 2.65 -8.51
N TYR A 37 -7.25 3.21 -9.72
CA TYR A 37 -6.20 4.18 -10.04
C TYR A 37 -6.29 5.44 -9.18
N THR A 38 -7.49 5.98 -8.95
CA THR A 38 -7.68 7.13 -8.07
C THR A 38 -7.26 6.82 -6.64
N GLY A 39 -7.57 5.62 -6.13
CA GLY A 39 -7.16 5.21 -4.78
C GLY A 39 -5.64 5.18 -4.63
N LEU A 40 -4.93 4.60 -5.61
CA LEU A 40 -3.46 4.58 -5.64
C LEU A 40 -2.87 5.99 -5.82
N ASP A 41 -3.43 6.77 -6.73
CA ASP A 41 -2.97 8.12 -7.05
C ASP A 41 -3.05 9.07 -5.85
N GLU A 42 -4.09 8.96 -5.02
CA GLU A 42 -4.19 9.73 -3.78
C GLU A 42 -3.30 9.18 -2.66
N ARG A 43 -3.17 7.84 -2.57
CA ARG A 43 -2.33 7.18 -1.57
C ARG A 43 -0.84 7.46 -1.78
N ASP A 44 -0.39 7.46 -3.02
CA ASP A 44 1.04 7.62 -3.35
C ASP A 44 1.32 9.05 -3.84
N LYS A 45 0.48 10.00 -3.41
CA LYS A 45 0.69 11.44 -3.58
C LYS A 45 1.51 12.00 -2.43
N PHE A 46 2.62 12.63 -2.76
CA PHE A 46 3.48 13.32 -1.81
C PHE A 46 3.74 14.74 -2.28
N LEU A 47 3.57 15.71 -1.37
CA LEU A 47 3.74 17.13 -1.66
C LEU A 47 2.91 17.62 -2.87
N GLY A 48 1.75 17.00 -3.10
CA GLY A 48 0.82 17.31 -4.19
C GLY A 48 1.09 16.57 -5.51
N ASN A 49 2.15 15.77 -5.62
CA ASN A 49 2.50 15.05 -6.83
C ASN A 49 2.36 13.53 -6.65
N ARG A 50 1.94 12.82 -7.70
CA ARG A 50 2.01 11.36 -7.75
C ARG A 50 3.47 10.96 -7.89
N CYS A 51 4.00 10.18 -6.96
CA CYS A 51 5.42 9.83 -6.97
C CYS A 51 5.61 8.32 -7.00
N CYS A 52 6.75 7.89 -7.54
CA CYS A 52 7.26 6.55 -7.30
C CYS A 52 7.53 6.38 -5.79
N VAL A 53 6.94 5.36 -5.17
CA VAL A 53 7.10 5.13 -3.72
C VAL A 53 8.54 4.79 -3.31
N ILE A 54 9.39 4.37 -4.25
CA ILE A 54 10.79 4.00 -4.01
C ILE A 54 11.72 5.22 -4.10
N CYS A 55 11.68 5.95 -5.22
CA CYS A 55 12.67 7.01 -5.49
C CYS A 55 12.11 8.43 -5.50
N GLY A 56 10.80 8.60 -5.30
CA GLY A 56 10.16 9.91 -5.28
C GLY A 56 10.07 10.59 -6.64
N ASP A 57 10.44 9.91 -7.73
CA ASP A 57 10.31 10.46 -9.08
C ASP A 57 8.83 10.80 -9.37
N TYR A 58 8.60 11.99 -9.90
CA TYR A 58 7.29 12.54 -10.23
C TYR A 58 7.27 13.23 -11.61
N GLY A 59 8.37 13.20 -12.38
CA GLY A 59 8.57 14.01 -13.59
C GLY A 59 8.96 13.21 -14.84
N SER A 60 8.35 13.52 -15.99
CA SER A 60 8.66 13.07 -17.37
C SER A 60 8.63 11.56 -17.68
N GLY A 61 8.76 10.68 -16.70
CA GLY A 61 8.44 9.25 -16.81
C GLY A 61 6.98 9.03 -16.46
N ILE A 62 6.26 8.24 -17.25
CA ILE A 62 4.91 7.80 -16.90
C ILE A 62 5.03 7.07 -15.55
N ILE A 63 4.42 7.63 -14.50
CA ILE A 63 4.21 6.89 -13.27
C ILE A 63 3.19 5.81 -13.58
N GLU A 64 3.57 4.57 -13.29
CA GLU A 64 2.82 3.38 -13.62
C GLU A 64 2.19 2.79 -12.35
N HIS A 65 0.99 2.26 -12.50
CA HIS A 65 0.33 1.45 -11.49
C HIS A 65 0.90 0.03 -11.56
N CYS A 66 1.77 -0.30 -10.60
CA CYS A 66 2.32 -1.64 -10.45
C CYS A 66 1.36 -2.50 -9.65
N HIS A 67 1.05 -3.69 -10.16
CA HIS A 67 0.29 -4.72 -9.43
C HIS A 67 1.24 -5.66 -8.68
N LEU A 68 0.91 -6.02 -7.45
CA LEU A 68 1.78 -6.85 -6.62
C LEU A 68 1.69 -8.33 -6.97
N ILE A 69 0.49 -8.80 -7.34
CA ILE A 69 0.20 -10.20 -7.56
C ILE A 69 -0.53 -10.43 -8.88
N GLU A 70 -0.22 -11.58 -9.50
CA GLU A 70 -0.90 -12.06 -10.70
C GLU A 70 -2.32 -12.56 -10.40
N PRO A 71 -3.28 -12.36 -11.32
CA PRO A 71 -4.68 -12.72 -11.10
C PRO A 71 -4.92 -14.15 -10.64
N GLU A 72 -4.14 -15.11 -11.13
CA GLU A 72 -4.27 -16.54 -10.88
C GLU A 72 -3.95 -16.92 -9.42
N THR A 73 -3.19 -16.07 -8.71
CA THR A 73 -2.80 -16.33 -7.32
C THR A 73 -3.83 -15.77 -6.32
N TRP A 74 -4.69 -14.86 -6.76
CA TRP A 74 -5.53 -14.04 -5.88
C TRP A 74 -6.51 -14.85 -5.02
N ASP A 75 -7.28 -15.76 -5.63
CA ASP A 75 -8.26 -16.57 -4.91
C ASP A 75 -7.58 -17.54 -3.93
N ASN A 76 -6.39 -18.05 -4.28
CA ASN A 76 -5.62 -18.89 -3.37
C ASN A 76 -5.20 -18.13 -2.10
N LEU A 77 -4.90 -16.83 -2.22
CA LEU A 77 -4.58 -15.99 -1.06
C LEU A 77 -5.80 -15.75 -0.17
N LYS A 78 -7.00 -15.65 -0.74
CA LYS A 78 -8.26 -15.58 0.02
C LYS A 78 -8.51 -16.88 0.78
N ASP A 79 -8.40 -18.02 0.11
CA ASP A 79 -8.61 -19.35 0.70
C ASP A 79 -7.66 -19.61 1.88
N ARG A 80 -6.40 -19.19 1.72
CA ARG A 80 -5.38 -19.28 2.78
C ARG A 80 -5.56 -18.24 3.89
N ARG A 81 -6.48 -17.28 3.74
CA ARG A 81 -6.66 -16.13 4.66
C ARG A 81 -5.38 -15.28 4.80
N TRP A 82 -4.67 -15.12 3.70
CA TRP A 82 -3.53 -14.21 3.56
C TRP A 82 -3.97 -12.81 3.16
N ILE A 83 -5.12 -12.70 2.51
CA ILE A 83 -5.87 -11.46 2.29
C ILE A 83 -7.32 -11.64 2.77
N PRO A 84 -8.09 -10.55 2.98
CA PRO A 84 -9.50 -10.65 3.37
C PRO A 84 -10.31 -11.38 2.29
N SER A 85 -11.27 -12.21 2.71
CA SER A 85 -12.22 -12.82 1.75
C SER A 85 -13.10 -11.77 1.07
N GLN A 86 -13.29 -10.62 1.71
CA GLN A 86 -14.00 -9.44 1.20
C GLN A 86 -13.21 -8.65 0.15
N ALA A 87 -11.92 -8.95 -0.04
CA ALA A 87 -11.13 -8.29 -1.08
C ALA A 87 -11.80 -8.53 -2.44
N LYS A 88 -11.72 -7.53 -3.31
CA LYS A 88 -12.48 -7.53 -4.57
C LYS A 88 -12.22 -8.79 -5.39
N ALA A 89 -13.22 -9.22 -6.16
CA ALA A 89 -13.11 -10.44 -6.97
C ALA A 89 -11.95 -10.35 -7.97
N ALA A 90 -11.84 -9.22 -8.68
CA ALA A 90 -10.73 -8.97 -9.59
C ALA A 90 -9.60 -8.20 -8.86
N PRO A 91 -8.37 -8.74 -8.79
CA PRO A 91 -7.23 -8.09 -8.11
C PRO A 91 -6.92 -6.72 -8.70
N ARG A 92 -7.03 -6.58 -10.02
CA ARG A 92 -6.85 -5.29 -10.72
C ARG A 92 -7.77 -4.15 -10.27
N HIS A 93 -8.80 -4.42 -9.47
CA HIS A 93 -9.70 -3.42 -8.92
C HIS A 93 -9.44 -3.13 -7.42
N GLU A 94 -8.55 -3.90 -6.79
CA GLU A 94 -8.23 -3.82 -5.36
C GLU A 94 -7.03 -2.90 -5.14
N PRO A 95 -7.22 -1.66 -4.65
CA PRO A 95 -6.11 -0.70 -4.48
C PRO A 95 -5.01 -1.21 -3.53
N ARG A 96 -5.33 -2.18 -2.68
CA ARG A 96 -4.38 -2.84 -1.76
C ARG A 96 -3.48 -3.87 -2.48
N ASP A 97 -3.69 -4.11 -3.77
CA ASP A 97 -2.87 -4.93 -4.66
C ASP A 97 -1.98 -4.09 -5.59
N GLY A 98 -1.78 -2.80 -5.30
CA GLY A 98 -0.92 -1.99 -6.16
C GLY A 98 -0.16 -0.86 -5.48
N MET A 99 0.78 -0.30 -6.23
CA MET A 99 1.58 0.87 -5.86
C MET A 99 2.09 1.64 -7.07
N LEU A 100 2.34 2.93 -6.89
CA LEU A 100 2.92 3.76 -7.93
C LEU A 100 4.43 3.57 -8.02
N MET A 101 4.89 3.30 -9.24
CA MET A 101 6.31 3.21 -9.57
C MET A 101 6.66 4.03 -10.79
N CYS A 102 7.90 4.52 -10.88
CA CYS A 102 8.42 4.95 -12.15
C CYS A 102 8.73 3.71 -13.01
N LYS A 103 8.68 3.86 -14.33
CA LYS A 103 8.93 2.78 -15.31
C LYS A 103 10.19 1.96 -15.02
N THR A 104 11.26 2.61 -14.54
CA THR A 104 12.51 1.93 -14.18
C THR A 104 12.31 0.98 -12.99
N HIS A 105 11.68 1.42 -11.91
CA HIS A 105 11.45 0.55 -10.76
C HIS A 105 10.41 -0.53 -11.05
N HIS A 106 9.37 -0.20 -11.82
CA HIS A 106 8.35 -1.17 -12.23
C HIS A 106 8.96 -2.31 -13.06
N GLY A 107 9.71 -1.99 -14.11
CA GLY A 107 10.38 -3.03 -14.91
C GLY A 107 11.37 -3.86 -14.10
N ARG A 108 12.00 -3.28 -13.07
CA ARG A 108 12.89 -4.01 -12.16
C ARG A 108 12.14 -4.91 -11.19
N PHE A 109 10.97 -4.48 -10.71
CA PHE A 109 10.06 -5.30 -9.91
C PHE A 109 9.61 -6.53 -10.72
N ASP A 110 9.09 -6.33 -11.94
CA ASP A 110 8.61 -7.41 -12.81
C ASP A 110 9.72 -8.38 -13.21
N SER A 111 10.95 -7.89 -13.38
CA SER A 111 12.14 -8.72 -13.66
C SER A 111 12.70 -9.44 -12.43
N ASN A 112 12.02 -9.38 -11.27
CA ASN A 112 12.45 -9.97 -10.01
C ASN A 112 13.83 -9.47 -9.53
N ALA A 113 14.21 -8.22 -9.77
CA ALA A 113 15.53 -7.70 -9.42
C ALA A 113 15.67 -7.34 -7.92
N PHE A 114 14.58 -7.03 -7.26
CA PHE A 114 14.51 -6.66 -5.85
C PHE A 114 13.17 -7.13 -5.28
N PHE A 115 13.05 -7.17 -3.96
CA PHE A 115 11.75 -7.30 -3.30
C PHE A 115 11.57 -6.20 -2.26
N ILE A 116 10.32 -6.02 -1.83
CA ILE A 116 9.98 -5.15 -0.70
C ILE A 116 9.59 -6.05 0.45
N ARG A 117 10.14 -5.81 1.65
CA ARG A 117 9.80 -6.55 2.87
C ARG A 117 9.09 -5.63 3.85
N PHE A 118 7.96 -6.08 4.38
CA PHE A 118 7.34 -5.44 5.52
C PHE A 118 7.98 -5.94 6.83
N PHE A 119 8.33 -5.02 7.72
CA PHE A 119 8.85 -5.29 9.05
C PHE A 119 7.82 -4.89 10.11
N PRO A 120 7.13 -5.85 10.76
CA PRO A 120 6.07 -5.56 11.72
C PRO A 120 6.48 -4.69 12.91
N ASP A 121 7.69 -4.91 13.44
CA ASP A 121 8.18 -4.27 14.66
C ASP A 121 8.42 -2.77 14.51
N ILE A 122 8.91 -2.34 13.34
CA ILE A 122 9.09 -0.93 13.00
C ILE A 122 7.99 -0.38 12.08
N ARG A 123 7.05 -1.24 11.67
CA ARG A 123 5.90 -0.92 10.81
C ARG A 123 6.27 -0.22 9.49
N LYS A 124 7.39 -0.61 8.86
CA LYS A 124 7.87 -0.05 7.59
C LYS A 124 7.97 -1.08 6.47
N PHE A 125 7.76 -0.64 5.24
CA PHE A 125 8.09 -1.38 4.02
C PHE A 125 9.50 -1.01 3.58
N VAL A 126 10.36 -2.00 3.34
CA VAL A 126 11.80 -1.81 3.14
C VAL A 126 12.21 -2.42 1.80
N PHE A 127 12.94 -1.65 1.01
CA PHE A 127 13.46 -2.08 -0.28
C PHE A 127 14.70 -2.95 -0.10
N ILE A 128 14.71 -4.15 -0.67
CA ILE A 128 15.83 -5.08 -0.63
C ILE A 128 16.34 -5.36 -2.04
N ASN A 129 17.48 -4.76 -2.37
CA ASN A 129 18.26 -5.12 -3.56
C ASN A 129 18.79 -6.56 -3.44
N TYR A 130 18.01 -7.55 -3.87
CA TYR A 130 18.40 -8.96 -3.77
C TYR A 130 19.30 -9.41 -4.91
N SER A 131 19.12 -8.85 -6.11
CA SER A 131 19.97 -9.16 -7.28
C SER A 131 21.41 -8.64 -7.15
N GLY A 132 21.69 -7.75 -6.20
CA GLY A 132 22.99 -7.09 -6.07
C GLY A 132 23.27 -6.06 -7.16
N HIS A 133 22.25 -5.59 -7.89
CA HIS A 133 22.43 -4.66 -9.00
C HIS A 133 22.95 -3.29 -8.48
N PRO A 134 24.07 -2.74 -9.01
CA PRO A 134 24.69 -1.53 -8.46
C PRO A 134 23.76 -0.33 -8.37
N ASN A 135 22.96 -0.08 -9.41
CA ASN A 135 22.01 1.06 -9.46
C ASN A 135 20.90 0.99 -8.40
N LEU A 136 20.62 -0.20 -7.84
CA LEU A 136 19.62 -0.40 -6.81
C LEU A 136 20.22 -0.32 -5.40
N GLN A 137 21.55 -0.26 -5.27
CA GLN A 137 22.23 -0.31 -3.98
C GLN A 137 21.89 0.89 -3.10
N GLN A 138 21.70 2.06 -3.70
CA GLN A 138 21.30 3.27 -2.98
C GLN A 138 19.95 3.15 -2.25
N PHE A 139 19.08 2.23 -2.68
CA PHE A 139 17.76 1.99 -2.10
C PHE A 139 17.77 0.83 -1.09
N HIS A 140 18.80 -0.02 -1.10
CA HIS A 140 18.87 -1.23 -0.29
C HIS A 140 18.83 -0.93 1.21
N GLY A 141 17.98 -1.66 1.94
CA GLY A 141 17.86 -1.54 3.38
C GLY A 141 17.20 -0.26 3.85
N LYS A 142 16.53 0.49 2.96
CA LYS A 142 15.83 1.75 3.27
C LYS A 142 14.33 1.59 3.13
N ALA A 143 13.59 2.28 4.00
CA ALA A 143 12.14 2.26 4.01
C ALA A 143 11.53 3.16 2.92
N ILE A 144 10.57 2.64 2.17
CA ILE A 144 9.91 3.30 1.04
C ILE A 144 8.64 4.05 1.48
N ALA A 145 8.13 4.95 0.64
CA ALA A 145 6.96 5.77 0.95
C ALA A 145 5.63 5.01 0.78
N LEU A 146 5.43 3.97 1.60
CA LEU A 146 4.15 3.30 1.75
C LEU A 146 3.65 3.51 3.18
N ASP A 147 2.54 4.22 3.31
CA ASP A 147 1.90 4.53 4.58
C ASP A 147 1.06 3.36 5.08
N ILE A 148 1.53 2.66 6.12
CA ILE A 148 0.80 1.55 6.74
C ILE A 148 -0.52 1.96 7.40
N LYS A 149 -0.70 3.25 7.71
CA LYS A 149 -1.93 3.76 8.33
C LYS A 149 -3.02 4.01 7.29
N ASP A 150 -2.68 4.02 6.01
CA ASP A 150 -3.63 4.27 4.94
C ASP A 150 -4.61 3.09 4.76
N LYS A 151 -5.89 3.40 4.53
CA LYS A 151 -6.93 2.39 4.27
C LYS A 151 -6.68 1.57 2.99
N TYR A 152 -5.88 2.09 2.07
CA TYR A 152 -5.46 1.44 0.83
C TYR A 152 -3.99 1.01 0.87
N ALA A 153 -3.32 1.02 2.02
CA ALA A 153 -1.99 0.44 2.17
C ALA A 153 -1.97 -1.00 1.63
N PRO A 154 -0.98 -1.39 0.81
CA PRO A 154 -0.97 -2.73 0.26
C PRO A 154 -0.86 -3.79 1.35
N PHE A 155 -1.46 -4.96 1.12
CA PHE A 155 -1.36 -6.04 2.10
C PHE A 155 0.09 -6.57 2.16
N PRO A 156 0.75 -6.57 3.33
CA PRO A 156 2.11 -7.10 3.45
C PRO A 156 2.27 -8.54 2.98
N SER A 157 1.22 -9.35 3.08
CA SER A 157 1.19 -10.73 2.59
C SER A 157 1.46 -10.87 1.09
N LEU A 158 1.09 -9.88 0.28
CA LEU A 158 1.36 -9.88 -1.17
C LEU A 158 2.87 -9.80 -1.45
N PHE A 159 3.59 -9.02 -0.65
CA PHE A 159 5.03 -8.91 -0.76
C PHE A 159 5.78 -10.20 -0.40
N ILE A 160 5.21 -11.06 0.46
CA ILE A 160 5.80 -12.38 0.78
C ILE A 160 5.91 -13.22 -0.50
N ILE A 161 4.84 -13.27 -1.30
CA ILE A 161 4.82 -14.05 -2.54
C ILE A 161 5.84 -13.49 -3.54
N HIS A 162 5.87 -12.17 -3.70
CA HIS A 162 6.86 -11.53 -4.58
C HIS A 162 8.29 -11.82 -4.12
N GLU A 163 8.58 -11.75 -2.82
CA GLU A 163 9.89 -12.11 -2.30
C GLU A 163 10.28 -13.58 -2.57
N MET A 164 9.35 -14.53 -2.40
CA MET A 164 9.60 -15.94 -2.72
C MET A 164 9.97 -16.11 -4.20
N ARG A 165 9.30 -15.37 -5.10
CA ARG A 165 9.62 -15.35 -6.55
C ARG A 165 11.02 -14.79 -6.79
N VAL A 166 11.37 -13.66 -6.17
CA VAL A 166 12.71 -13.05 -6.30
C VAL A 166 13.81 -13.97 -5.79
N ARG A 167 13.60 -14.63 -4.65
CA ARG A 167 14.55 -15.63 -4.13
C ARG A 167 14.70 -16.83 -5.06
N GLY A 168 13.60 -17.30 -5.64
CA GLY A 168 13.62 -18.39 -6.63
C GLY A 168 14.30 -17.99 -7.94
N PHE A 169 14.19 -16.72 -8.35
CA PHE A 169 14.83 -16.18 -9.56
C PHE A 169 16.35 -16.01 -9.37
N HIS A 170 16.80 -15.76 -8.14
CA HIS A 170 18.22 -15.57 -7.79
C HIS A 170 18.71 -16.64 -6.79
N PRO A 171 18.76 -17.93 -7.16
CA PRO A 171 18.99 -19.03 -6.22
C PRO A 171 20.40 -19.04 -5.59
N PHE A 172 21.35 -18.30 -6.15
CA PHE A 172 22.74 -18.24 -5.68
C PHE A 172 23.06 -16.98 -4.86
N GLN A 173 22.09 -16.08 -4.67
CA GLN A 173 22.28 -14.92 -3.81
C GLN A 173 22.26 -15.33 -2.34
N PRO A 174 22.94 -14.59 -1.44
CA PRO A 174 22.92 -14.88 -0.02
C PRO A 174 21.48 -14.99 0.51
N VAL A 175 21.24 -15.99 1.35
CA VAL A 175 19.90 -16.21 1.95
C VAL A 175 19.52 -15.06 2.87
N VAL A 176 20.50 -14.39 3.47
CA VAL A 176 20.31 -13.29 4.42
C VAL A 176 21.15 -12.08 3.98
N PRO A 177 20.59 -11.20 3.13
CA PRO A 177 21.18 -9.90 2.85
C PRO A 177 21.33 -9.08 4.15
N THR A 178 22.44 -8.36 4.28
CA THR A 178 22.70 -7.50 5.43
C THR A 178 21.80 -6.25 5.38
N ILE A 179 21.05 -6.00 6.45
CA ILE A 179 20.22 -4.80 6.59
C ILE A 179 20.66 -4.04 7.86
N PRO A 180 20.68 -2.70 7.83
CA PRO A 180 20.90 -1.90 9.03
C PRO A 180 19.83 -2.18 10.11
N ASP A 181 20.23 -2.16 11.39
CA ASP A 181 19.28 -2.32 12.49
C ASP A 181 18.34 -1.11 12.62
N ASP A 182 18.89 0.09 12.46
CA ASP A 182 18.10 1.30 12.28
C ASP A 182 17.81 1.50 10.79
N ILE A 183 16.56 1.27 10.39
CA ILE A 183 16.12 1.35 8.99
C ILE A 183 15.70 2.80 8.69
N PRO A 184 16.53 3.58 7.96
CA PRO A 184 16.20 4.94 7.59
C PRO A 184 15.14 4.96 6.49
N TRP A 185 14.45 6.09 6.35
CA TRP A 185 13.66 6.37 5.16
C TRP A 185 14.56 6.56 3.92
N GLN A 186 14.01 6.33 2.73
CA GLN A 186 14.69 6.67 1.47
C GLN A 186 15.14 8.14 1.45
N ASP A 187 16.28 8.40 0.79
CA ASP A 187 16.93 9.70 0.83
C ASP A 187 16.01 10.83 0.36
N TRP A 188 15.21 10.60 -0.67
CA TRP A 188 14.25 11.58 -1.18
C TRP A 188 13.15 11.93 -0.16
N ILE A 189 12.76 10.99 0.71
CA ILE A 189 11.76 11.22 1.76
C ILE A 189 12.33 12.18 2.80
N LEU A 190 13.59 11.96 3.18
CA LEU A 190 14.31 12.79 4.15
C LEU A 190 14.63 14.17 3.58
N LEU A 191 15.23 14.23 2.39
CA LEU A 191 15.65 15.46 1.71
C LEU A 191 14.47 16.40 1.42
N ASN A 192 13.32 15.84 1.01
CA ASN A 192 12.14 16.63 0.69
C ASN A 192 11.21 16.83 1.90
N HIS A 193 11.60 16.36 3.10
CA HIS A 193 10.81 16.41 4.32
C HIS A 193 9.37 15.88 4.14
N VAL A 194 9.25 14.80 3.36
CA VAL A 194 7.97 14.20 2.96
C VAL A 194 7.32 13.48 4.14
N PHE A 195 8.12 12.90 5.02
CA PHE A 195 7.66 12.31 6.27
C PHE A 195 7.84 13.30 7.43
N ASP A 196 6.79 13.48 8.22
CA ASP A 196 6.81 14.26 9.44
C ASP A 196 6.96 13.34 10.66
N ASN A 197 8.13 13.42 11.31
CA ASN A 197 8.42 12.61 12.49
C ASN A 197 7.56 12.99 13.71
N ALA A 198 7.05 14.23 13.78
CA ALA A 198 6.25 14.67 14.93
C ALA A 198 4.84 14.07 14.90
N SER A 199 4.23 13.99 13.71
CA SER A 199 2.91 13.40 13.51
C SER A 199 2.97 11.93 13.06
N ASP A 200 4.16 11.38 12.81
CA ASP A 200 4.39 10.04 12.29
C ASP A 200 3.55 9.80 11.01
N SER A 201 3.61 10.76 10.07
CA SER A 201 2.73 10.79 8.89
C SER A 201 3.37 11.37 7.64
N PHE A 202 2.84 10.99 6.47
CA PHE A 202 3.29 11.49 5.17
C PHE A 202 2.54 12.77 4.76
N LYS A 203 3.29 13.76 4.26
CA LYS A 203 2.75 15.01 3.71
C LYS A 203 2.23 14.79 2.29
N ARG A 204 0.91 14.69 2.16
CA ARG A 204 0.24 14.43 0.86
C ARG A 204 -0.05 15.70 0.06
N GLY A 205 -0.48 16.76 0.74
CA GLY A 205 -0.86 18.03 0.12
C GLY A 205 0.34 18.86 -0.35
N ARG A 206 0.10 19.75 -1.32
CA ARG A 206 1.11 20.73 -1.74
C ARG A 206 1.36 21.71 -0.58
N PRO A 207 2.62 22.03 -0.25
CA PRO A 207 2.88 23.09 0.72
C PRO A 207 2.24 24.41 0.25
N PRO A 208 1.80 25.28 1.19
CA PRO A 208 1.24 26.58 0.85
C PRO A 208 2.21 27.35 -0.05
N SER A 209 1.73 27.80 -1.21
CA SER A 209 2.51 28.64 -2.12
C SER A 209 2.51 30.07 -1.59
N ASN A 210 3.46 30.39 -0.69
CA ASN A 210 3.98 31.71 -0.26
C ASN A 210 4.73 31.45 1.07
N SER A 211 5.96 31.88 1.35
CA SER A 211 6.83 32.93 0.82
C SER A 211 8.28 32.54 1.10
N VAL A 212 9.22 33.06 0.31
CA VAL A 212 10.66 33.09 0.63
C VAL A 212 10.83 33.54 2.08
N SER A 213 11.19 32.62 2.96
CA SER A 213 11.71 32.93 4.29
C SER A 213 12.80 31.94 4.56
N ALA A 214 14.01 32.47 4.54
CA ALA A 214 15.25 31.79 4.83
C ALA A 214 15.15 31.10 6.20
N GLN A 215 14.78 29.82 6.22
CA GLN A 215 15.16 28.96 7.32
C GLN A 215 16.58 28.52 7.05
N ALA A 216 17.49 29.17 7.78
CA ALA A 216 18.91 28.86 7.80
C ALA A 216 19.13 27.34 7.80
N GLN A 217 19.92 26.87 6.83
CA GLN A 217 20.51 25.55 6.85
C GLN A 217 21.33 25.43 8.14
N LEU A 218 20.78 24.78 9.16
CA LEU A 218 21.59 24.24 10.23
C LEU A 218 22.26 22.98 9.66
N PRO A 219 23.60 22.90 9.61
CA PRO A 219 24.26 21.65 9.29
C PRO A 219 23.89 20.64 10.36
N PHE A 220 23.11 19.62 9.95
CA PHE A 220 22.85 18.46 10.80
C PHE A 220 24.17 17.71 10.95
N HIS A 221 24.79 17.84 12.12
CA HIS A 221 25.79 16.88 12.57
C HIS A 221 25.06 15.65 13.10
N PRO A 222 25.32 14.44 12.58
CA PRO A 222 24.80 13.23 13.17
C PRO A 222 25.47 13.02 14.53
N THR A 223 24.71 13.19 15.61
CA THR A 223 25.17 12.79 16.95
C THR A 223 25.12 11.27 17.04
N THR A 224 26.24 10.61 16.75
CA THR A 224 26.47 9.23 17.17
C THR A 224 26.70 9.20 18.67
N THR A 225 25.68 8.80 19.43
CA THR A 225 25.85 8.33 20.81
C THR A 225 26.57 6.99 20.74
N ARG A 226 27.88 6.99 21.02
CA ARG A 226 28.63 5.75 21.30
C ARG A 226 28.20 5.27 22.69
N THR A 227 27.38 4.24 22.70
CA THR A 227 27.31 3.29 23.82
C THR A 227 28.20 2.12 23.42
N ASP A 228 29.39 2.06 24.00
CA ASP A 228 30.29 0.93 23.84
C ASP A 228 29.65 -0.31 24.50
N GLY A 229 29.57 -1.41 23.74
CA GLY A 229 29.43 -2.78 24.24
C GLY A 229 28.03 -3.39 24.25
N ALA A 230 27.67 -4.09 23.16
CA ALA A 230 27.16 -5.48 23.15
C ALA A 230 26.34 -5.78 21.87
N SER A 231 26.78 -6.80 21.11
CA SER A 231 26.05 -7.51 20.04
C SER A 231 25.48 -6.64 18.90
N SER A 232 26.22 -6.54 17.79
CA SER A 232 25.62 -6.25 16.47
C SER A 232 24.78 -7.46 16.05
N SER A 233 23.56 -7.55 16.58
CA SER A 233 22.55 -8.49 16.08
C SER A 233 21.99 -7.90 14.79
N GLN A 234 22.72 -8.03 13.68
CA GLN A 234 22.21 -7.69 12.36
C GLN A 234 20.81 -8.27 12.18
N ARG A 235 19.84 -7.42 11.85
CA ARG A 235 18.48 -7.84 11.52
C ARG A 235 18.51 -8.91 10.43
N THR A 236 18.12 -10.13 10.80
CA THR A 236 18.16 -11.29 9.91
C THR A 236 16.96 -11.27 8.96
N LEU A 237 17.22 -11.22 7.64
CA LEU A 237 16.21 -11.28 6.59
C LEU A 237 15.76 -12.71 6.24
N ALA A 238 15.54 -13.56 7.25
CA ALA A 238 15.00 -14.89 7.01
C ALA A 238 13.53 -14.79 6.55
N LEU A 239 13.10 -15.72 5.70
CA LEU A 239 11.69 -15.93 5.37
C LEU A 239 11.29 -17.34 5.81
N ASN A 240 11.15 -17.52 7.11
CA ASN A 240 10.69 -18.77 7.73
C ASN A 240 9.22 -18.66 8.14
N ALA A 241 8.66 -19.76 8.66
CA ALA A 241 7.26 -19.84 9.04
C ALA A 241 6.86 -18.81 10.10
N ASP A 242 7.73 -18.54 11.08
CA ASP A 242 7.46 -17.60 12.16
C ASP A 242 7.39 -16.16 11.62
N VAL A 243 8.35 -15.77 10.78
CA VAL A 243 8.36 -14.45 10.13
C VAL A 243 7.13 -14.27 9.23
N ILE A 244 6.72 -15.31 8.50
CA ILE A 244 5.49 -15.28 7.71
C ILE A 244 4.27 -15.09 8.62
N ALA A 245 4.19 -15.84 9.73
CA ALA A 245 3.10 -15.74 10.70
C ALA A 245 3.01 -14.33 11.30
N ASP A 246 4.14 -13.72 11.65
CA ASP A 246 4.22 -12.36 12.19
C ASP A 246 3.73 -11.31 11.18
N ILE A 247 4.18 -11.41 9.92
CA ILE A 247 3.72 -10.52 8.85
C ILE A 247 2.22 -10.69 8.62
N LEU A 248 1.71 -11.92 8.63
CA LEU A 248 0.27 -12.19 8.47
C LEU A 248 -0.55 -11.67 9.65
N ALA A 249 -0.06 -11.83 10.89
CA ALA A 249 -0.71 -11.28 12.07
C ALA A 249 -0.78 -9.75 11.99
N ALA A 250 0.34 -9.11 11.65
CA ALA A 250 0.40 -7.66 11.46
C ALA A 250 -0.50 -7.19 10.31
N THR A 251 -0.54 -7.92 9.20
CA THR A 251 -1.44 -7.65 8.05
C THR A 251 -2.90 -7.60 8.50
N ARG A 252 -3.34 -8.55 9.32
CA ARG A 252 -4.74 -8.60 9.82
C ARG A 252 -5.07 -7.45 10.77
N ALA A 253 -4.08 -6.92 11.47
CA ALA A 253 -4.22 -5.77 12.36
C ALA A 253 -4.18 -4.42 11.62
N MET A 254 -3.88 -4.39 10.31
CA MET A 254 -3.75 -3.15 9.57
C MET A 254 -5.10 -2.45 9.31
N PRO A 255 -5.13 -1.10 9.30
CA PRO A 255 -6.31 -0.34 8.86
C PRO A 255 -6.82 -0.74 7.48
N SER A 256 -5.92 -1.11 6.56
CA SER A 256 -6.32 -1.55 5.22
C SER A 256 -7.07 -2.88 5.23
N TRP A 257 -6.77 -3.79 6.15
CA TRP A 257 -7.56 -5.01 6.36
C TRP A 257 -8.98 -4.67 6.80
N LYS A 258 -9.12 -3.86 7.85
CA LYS A 258 -10.44 -3.43 8.35
C LYS A 258 -11.24 -2.70 7.26
N ALA A 259 -10.59 -1.78 6.54
CA ALA A 259 -11.23 -1.05 5.45
C ALA A 259 -11.70 -1.98 4.32
N CYS A 260 -10.89 -2.98 3.95
CA CYS A 260 -11.27 -3.97 2.95
C CYS A 260 -12.49 -4.80 3.38
N GLN A 261 -12.55 -5.18 4.66
CA GLN A 261 -13.71 -5.90 5.19
C GLN A 261 -14.98 -5.04 5.12
N ILE A 262 -14.89 -3.78 5.56
CA ILE A 262 -16.01 -2.83 5.54
C ILE A 262 -16.49 -2.61 4.10
N GLU A 263 -15.57 -2.30 3.17
CA GLU A 263 -15.88 -2.02 1.76
C GLU A 263 -16.52 -3.21 1.03
N GLY A 264 -16.17 -4.44 1.40
CA GLY A 264 -16.75 -5.65 0.83
C GLY A 264 -17.97 -6.19 1.56
N THR A 265 -18.44 -5.53 2.63
CA THR A 265 -19.67 -5.94 3.31
C THR A 265 -20.88 -5.64 2.43
N SER A 266 -21.77 -6.62 2.28
CA SER A 266 -23.02 -6.41 1.55
C SER A 266 -23.90 -5.39 2.28
N TRP A 267 -24.31 -4.36 1.56
CA TRP A 267 -25.26 -3.33 2.01
C TRP A 267 -26.72 -3.77 1.92
N THR A 268 -26.98 -5.05 1.67
CA THR A 268 -28.32 -5.63 1.76
C THR A 268 -28.86 -5.51 3.18
N GLY A 269 -30.01 -4.86 3.34
CA GLY A 269 -30.65 -4.58 4.62
C GLY A 269 -31.26 -3.17 4.66
N THR A 270 -31.91 -2.83 5.77
CA THR A 270 -32.44 -1.48 6.01
C THR A 270 -31.31 -0.49 6.32
N ALA A 271 -31.61 0.81 6.26
CA ALA A 271 -30.63 1.85 6.61
C ALA A 271 -30.15 1.70 8.06
N GLU A 272 -31.03 1.34 8.98
CA GLU A 272 -30.74 1.11 10.39
C GLU A 272 -29.85 -0.11 10.61
N GLU A 273 -30.11 -1.22 9.88
CA GLU A 273 -29.25 -2.41 9.90
C GLU A 273 -27.84 -2.08 9.38
N ASN A 274 -27.75 -1.26 8.34
CA ASN A 274 -26.49 -0.82 7.77
C ASN A 274 -25.74 0.15 8.70
N ILE A 275 -26.44 1.04 9.40
CA ILE A 275 -25.87 1.91 10.45
C ILE A 275 -25.37 1.07 11.62
N GLN A 276 -26.13 0.06 12.07
CA GLN A 276 -25.70 -0.83 13.15
C GLN A 276 -24.49 -1.67 12.74
N LYS A 277 -24.45 -2.22 11.52
CA LYS A 277 -23.25 -2.89 10.98
C LYS A 277 -22.03 -1.96 11.02
N TYR A 278 -22.21 -0.68 10.73
CA TYR A 278 -21.13 0.30 10.77
C TYR A 278 -20.72 0.71 12.20
N ALA A 279 -21.68 0.81 13.12
CA ALA A 279 -21.45 1.27 14.48
C ALA A 279 -20.95 0.17 15.44
N SER A 280 -21.22 -1.10 15.12
CA SER A 280 -20.84 -2.26 15.94
C SER A 280 -19.46 -2.85 15.62
N MET A 281 -18.70 -2.27 14.69
CA MET A 281 -17.42 -2.81 14.18
C MET A 281 -16.20 -1.89 14.39
#